data_AF-Q54S81-F1
#
_entry.id   AF-Q54S81-F1
#
_cell.length_a   1.000
_cell.length_b   1.000
_cell.length_c   1.000
_cell.angle_alpha   90.00
_cell.angle_beta   90.00
_cell.angle_gamma   90.00
#
_symmetry.space_group_name_H-M   'P 1'
#
loop_
_entity.id
_entity.type
_entity.pdbx_description
1 polymer ?
#
loop_
_entity_poly.entity_id
_entity_poly.type
_entity_poly.pdbx_seq_one_letter_code
_entity_poly.pdbx_strand_id
1 'polypeptide(L)'
;MNVICMGSSGFVGKEVLKQLIKNENINKITCIVRKPLTDIEDNVKTNFIIHNDFLNYSEEFLKELVQSHQACIWTIGGRRSQFPTKEEYEKVSIDYTITFANGIVNALKSKTQPPTPFTFIYCSGMGANEKANESIINRIEIETRVVKGKVERSLTEIQNSNSNIFNLLIFRPGGITENQNNFIQWLLSSFTVDLSHLSNVIINKLINSNQNTTSTTTTTTTTTIFFNKDIYNYK
;
A
#
# COMPACT_ATOMS: atom_id res chain seq x y z
N MET A 1 -7.36 4.56 15.12
CA MET A 1 -7.59 3.78 13.88
C MET A 1 -6.80 2.47 13.93
N ASN A 2 -7.32 1.39 13.36
CA ASN A 2 -6.67 0.09 13.28
C ASN A 2 -6.27 -0.20 11.82
N VAL A 3 -5.02 -0.63 11.62
CA VAL A 3 -4.41 -0.77 10.28
C VAL A 3 -3.86 -2.17 10.07
N ILE A 4 -4.11 -2.74 8.90
CA ILE A 4 -3.44 -3.94 8.40
C ILE A 4 -2.16 -3.49 7.69
N CYS A 5 -1.01 -4.04 8.06
CA CYS A 5 0.28 -3.74 7.43
C CYS A 5 0.80 -4.98 6.68
N MET A 6 0.71 -4.94 5.35
CA MET A 6 1.20 -6.01 4.47
C MET A 6 2.60 -5.66 3.97
N GLY A 7 3.54 -6.60 4.08
CA GLY A 7 4.93 -6.40 3.66
C GLY A 7 5.80 -5.71 4.71
N SER A 8 5.44 -5.81 5.99
CA SER A 8 6.16 -5.19 7.12
C SER A 8 7.60 -5.69 7.34
N SER A 9 8.03 -6.76 6.65
CA SER A 9 9.43 -7.20 6.60
C SER A 9 10.24 -6.57 5.46
N GLY A 10 9.60 -5.81 4.55
CA GLY A 10 10.25 -5.18 3.40
C GLY A 10 10.88 -3.83 3.74
N PHE A 11 11.64 -3.27 2.79
CA PHE A 11 12.33 -1.99 2.97
C PHE A 11 11.38 -0.84 3.37
N VAL A 12 10.31 -0.63 2.60
CA VAL A 12 9.30 0.39 2.91
C VAL A 12 8.43 -0.03 4.11
N GLY A 13 7.97 -1.27 4.11
CA GLY A 13 7.05 -1.76 5.15
C GLY A 13 7.62 -1.75 6.56
N LYS A 14 8.94 -1.97 6.72
CA LYS A 14 9.61 -1.86 8.03
C LYS A 14 9.52 -0.45 8.60
N GLU A 15 9.82 0.56 7.79
CA GLU A 15 9.75 1.96 8.24
C GLU A 15 8.29 2.39 8.49
N VAL A 16 7.37 1.99 7.62
CA VAL A 16 5.93 2.20 7.85
C VAL A 16 5.49 1.61 9.18
N LEU A 17 5.87 0.35 9.49
CA LEU A 17 5.53 -0.28 10.77
C LEU A 17 6.13 0.48 11.96
N LYS A 18 7.41 0.84 11.90
CA LYS A 18 8.08 1.63 12.96
C LYS A 18 7.35 2.95 13.24
N GLN A 19 6.90 3.65 12.20
CA GLN A 19 6.17 4.91 12.36
C GLN A 19 4.73 4.71 12.81
N LEU A 20 4.04 3.66 12.34
CA LEU A 20 2.69 3.32 12.81
C LEU A 20 2.66 3.06 14.32
N ILE A 21 3.66 2.35 14.85
CA ILE A 21 3.79 2.07 16.29
C ILE A 21 3.84 3.38 17.09
N LYS A 22 4.62 4.35 16.62
CA LYS A 22 4.82 5.66 17.26
C LYS A 22 3.66 6.63 17.07
N ASN A 23 2.74 6.37 16.13
CA ASN A 23 1.65 7.28 15.81
C ASN A 23 0.48 7.14 16.80
N GLU A 24 0.08 8.23 17.44
CA GLU A 24 -0.99 8.26 18.46
C GLU A 24 -2.40 8.02 17.88
N ASN A 25 -2.61 8.31 16.60
CA ASN A 25 -3.88 8.05 15.92
C ASN A 25 -4.07 6.57 15.54
N ILE A 26 -3.04 5.74 15.75
CA ILE A 26 -3.04 4.30 15.45
C ILE A 26 -3.18 3.52 16.76
N ASN A 27 -4.25 2.75 16.87
CA ASN A 27 -4.60 1.99 18.08
C ASN A 27 -4.11 0.54 17.99
N LYS A 28 -4.26 -0.10 16.82
CA LYS A 28 -3.84 -1.48 16.57
C LYS A 28 -3.26 -1.64 15.16
N ILE A 29 -2.24 -2.48 15.05
CA ILE A 29 -1.54 -2.80 13.81
C ILE A 29 -1.51 -4.31 13.67
N THR A 30 -2.16 -4.84 12.64
CA THR A 30 -2.07 -6.27 12.32
C THR A 30 -1.16 -6.48 11.14
N CYS A 31 -0.01 -7.13 11.38
CA CYS A 31 0.94 -7.52 10.37
C CYS A 31 0.66 -8.95 9.92
N ILE A 32 0.34 -9.16 8.65
CA ILE A 32 0.23 -10.51 8.07
C ILE A 32 1.54 -10.82 7.37
N VAL A 33 2.27 -11.80 7.90
CA VAL A 33 3.66 -12.09 7.54
C VAL A 33 3.86 -13.58 7.31
N ARG A 34 4.89 -13.94 6.54
CA ARG A 34 5.25 -15.35 6.30
C ARG A 34 6.07 -15.97 7.44
N LYS A 35 6.75 -15.12 8.20
CA LYS A 35 7.66 -15.50 9.30
C LYS A 35 7.58 -14.42 10.39
N PRO A 36 7.86 -14.77 11.66
CA PRO A 36 8.01 -13.77 12.72
C PRO A 36 9.02 -12.68 12.33
N LEU A 37 8.74 -11.43 12.70
CA LEU A 37 9.71 -10.33 12.58
C LEU A 37 10.61 -10.37 13.81
N THR A 38 11.92 -10.44 13.62
CA THR A 38 12.90 -10.55 14.72
C THR A 38 13.50 -9.21 15.13
N ASP A 39 13.27 -8.19 14.32
CA ASP A 39 13.91 -6.87 14.34
C ASP A 39 12.90 -5.74 14.61
N ILE A 40 11.71 -6.09 15.09
CA ILE A 40 10.70 -5.17 15.60
C ILE A 40 10.50 -5.50 17.08
N GLU A 41 10.62 -4.50 17.94
CA GLU A 41 10.34 -4.65 19.37
C GLU A 41 8.87 -4.98 19.58
N ASP A 42 8.59 -5.95 20.46
CA ASP A 42 7.24 -6.29 20.87
C ASP A 42 6.53 -5.04 21.41
N ASN A 43 5.38 -4.72 20.84
CA ASN A 43 4.60 -3.55 21.19
C ASN A 43 3.13 -3.92 21.40
N VAL A 44 2.48 -3.30 22.40
CA VAL A 44 1.06 -3.53 22.70
C VAL A 44 0.13 -3.23 21.53
N LYS A 45 0.53 -2.35 20.60
CA LYS A 45 -0.26 -2.04 19.39
C LYS A 45 -0.13 -3.10 18.30
N THR A 46 0.92 -3.92 18.30
CA THR A 46 1.24 -4.84 17.19
C THR A 46 0.69 -6.24 17.43
N ASN A 47 0.11 -6.81 16.38
CA ASN A 47 -0.32 -8.19 16.29
C ASN A 47 0.27 -8.83 15.02
N PHE A 48 0.88 -10.01 15.13
CA PHE A 48 1.48 -10.71 14.00
C PHE A 48 0.70 -11.97 13.68
N ILE A 49 0.25 -12.08 12.43
CA ILE A 49 -0.45 -13.27 11.93
C ILE A 49 0.48 -13.96 10.92
N ILE A 50 0.87 -15.19 11.23
CA ILE A 50 1.64 -16.02 10.31
C ILE A 50 0.69 -16.59 9.27
N HIS A 51 0.89 -16.21 8.01
CA HIS A 51 0.10 -16.67 6.88
C HIS A 51 1.03 -16.89 5.68
N ASN A 52 0.97 -18.07 5.06
CA ASN A 52 1.94 -18.47 4.04
C ASN A 52 1.36 -18.45 2.62
N ASP A 53 0.05 -18.59 2.46
CA ASP A 53 -0.60 -18.69 1.17
C ASP A 53 -1.44 -17.46 0.84
N PHE A 54 -0.79 -16.43 0.29
CA PHE A 54 -1.41 -15.14 -0.02
C PHE A 54 -2.40 -15.19 -1.20
N LEU A 55 -2.66 -16.37 -1.76
CA LEU A 55 -3.74 -16.60 -2.74
C LEU A 55 -5.00 -17.18 -2.10
N ASN A 56 -4.94 -17.61 -0.82
CA ASN A 56 -6.04 -18.29 -0.16
C ASN A 56 -6.27 -17.74 1.25
N TYR A 57 -7.33 -16.95 1.39
CA TYR A 57 -7.81 -16.45 2.67
C TYR A 57 -9.20 -17.02 2.95
N SER A 58 -9.45 -17.50 4.17
CA SER A 58 -10.80 -17.91 4.53
C SER A 58 -11.71 -16.68 4.63
N GLU A 59 -12.99 -16.86 4.29
CA GLU A 59 -13.99 -15.80 4.37
C GLU A 59 -14.14 -15.27 5.80
N GLU A 60 -14.10 -16.16 6.80
CA GLU A 60 -14.15 -15.82 8.22
C GLU A 60 -12.98 -14.94 8.64
N PHE A 61 -11.76 -15.29 8.24
CA PHE A 61 -10.55 -14.52 8.53
C PHE A 61 -10.65 -13.10 7.97
N LEU A 62 -11.08 -12.96 6.71
CA LEU A 62 -11.23 -11.65 6.08
C LEU A 62 -12.34 -10.83 6.75
N LYS A 63 -13.47 -11.45 7.12
CA LYS A 63 -14.56 -10.79 7.85
C LYS A 63 -14.09 -10.25 9.20
N GLU A 64 -13.33 -11.03 9.95
CA GLU A 64 -12.74 -10.61 11.23
C GLU A 64 -11.77 -9.44 11.05
N LEU A 65 -10.90 -9.53 10.04
CA LEU A 65 -9.95 -8.47 9.71
C LEU A 65 -10.66 -7.15 9.43
N VAL A 66 -11.63 -7.14 8.51
CA VAL A 66 -12.37 -5.92 8.15
C VAL A 66 -13.35 -5.48 9.24
N GLN A 67 -13.60 -6.30 10.28
CA GLN A 67 -14.45 -5.92 11.42
C GLN A 67 -13.74 -4.96 12.36
N SER A 68 -12.44 -5.19 12.55
CA SER A 68 -11.66 -4.42 13.49
C SER A 68 -10.74 -3.39 12.82
N HIS A 69 -10.47 -3.49 11.52
CA HIS A 69 -9.53 -2.62 10.80
C HIS A 69 -10.23 -1.75 9.75
N GLN A 70 -9.81 -0.49 9.66
CA GLN A 70 -10.36 0.49 8.71
C GLN A 70 -9.51 0.64 7.45
N ALA A 71 -8.29 0.11 7.47
CA ALA A 71 -7.36 0.30 6.37
C ALA A 71 -6.32 -0.81 6.22
N CYS A 72 -5.77 -0.90 5.02
CA CYS A 72 -4.60 -1.71 4.71
C CYS A 72 -3.53 -0.84 4.06
N ILE A 73 -2.29 -0.95 4.53
CA ILE A 73 -1.11 -0.45 3.83
C ILE A 73 -0.41 -1.63 3.17
N TRP A 74 -0.45 -1.67 1.84
CA TRP A 74 0.13 -2.72 1.03
C TRP A 74 1.51 -2.32 0.50
N THR A 75 2.55 -2.91 1.10
CA THR A 75 3.96 -2.73 0.70
C THR A 75 4.61 -4.02 0.20
N ILE A 76 3.83 -5.10 0.01
CA ILE A 76 4.31 -6.33 -0.65
C ILE A 76 4.58 -6.01 -2.14
N GLY A 77 5.75 -6.42 -2.61
CA GLY A 77 6.20 -6.24 -3.98
C GLY A 77 7.67 -5.85 -4.04
N GLY A 78 8.11 -5.36 -5.19
CA GLY A 78 9.49 -4.90 -5.40
C GLY A 78 9.76 -4.59 -6.85
N ARG A 79 11.04 -4.56 -7.20
CA ARG A 79 11.53 -4.53 -8.58
C ARG A 79 11.58 -5.96 -9.11
N ARG A 80 11.32 -6.14 -10.40
CA ARG A 80 11.45 -7.41 -11.12
C ARG A 80 12.78 -8.11 -10.83
N SER A 81 13.88 -7.36 -10.76
CA SER A 81 15.23 -7.86 -10.51
C SER A 81 15.40 -8.52 -9.13
N GLN A 82 14.47 -8.32 -8.19
CA GLN A 82 14.50 -8.91 -6.85
C GLN A 82 13.81 -10.29 -6.78
N PHE A 83 13.30 -10.80 -7.91
CA PHE A 83 12.59 -12.07 -8.00
C PHE A 83 13.32 -13.02 -8.95
N PRO A 84 13.35 -14.32 -8.64
CA PRO A 84 14.11 -15.29 -9.43
C PRO A 84 13.52 -15.48 -10.82
N THR A 85 12.19 -15.45 -10.95
CA THR A 85 11.48 -15.59 -12.22
C THR A 85 10.47 -14.47 -12.42
N LYS A 86 10.06 -14.26 -13.68
CA LYS A 86 8.99 -13.31 -14.02
C LYS A 86 7.64 -13.77 -13.48
N GLU A 87 7.37 -15.07 -13.56
CA GLU A 87 6.15 -15.67 -13.04
C GLU A 87 6.02 -15.45 -11.53
N GLU A 88 7.09 -15.66 -10.76
CA GLU A 88 7.07 -15.39 -9.32
C GLU A 88 6.89 -13.89 -9.03
N TYR A 89 7.54 -13.02 -9.80
CA TYR A 89 7.35 -11.57 -9.69
C TYR A 89 5.90 -11.15 -9.94
N GLU A 90 5.28 -11.65 -11.02
CA GLU A 90 3.89 -11.36 -11.36
C GLU A 90 2.93 -11.95 -10.32
N LYS A 91 3.14 -13.18 -9.85
CA LYS A 91 2.37 -13.80 -8.77
C LYS A 91 2.39 -12.97 -7.49
N VAL A 92 3.57 -12.58 -7.02
CA VAL A 92 3.72 -11.83 -5.76
C VAL A 92 3.21 -10.40 -5.90
N SER A 93 3.43 -9.76 -7.05
CA SER A 93 3.09 -8.34 -7.23
C SER A 93 1.63 -8.13 -7.64
N ILE A 94 1.10 -8.99 -8.51
CA ILE A 94 -0.27 -8.92 -9.03
C ILE A 94 -1.18 -9.81 -8.21
N ASP A 95 -0.99 -11.12 -8.29
CA ASP A 95 -2.01 -12.07 -7.82
C ASP A 95 -2.25 -11.94 -6.31
N TYR A 96 -1.19 -11.80 -5.50
CA TYR A 96 -1.34 -11.60 -4.05
C TYR A 96 -2.11 -10.30 -3.74
N THR A 97 -1.77 -9.22 -4.43
CA THR A 97 -2.40 -7.90 -4.22
C THR A 97 -3.88 -7.94 -4.58
N ILE A 98 -4.20 -8.46 -5.77
CA ILE A 98 -5.57 -8.48 -6.30
C ILE A 98 -6.44 -9.48 -5.54
N THR A 99 -5.88 -10.64 -5.17
CA THR A 99 -6.60 -11.64 -4.36
C THR A 99 -7.00 -11.05 -3.01
N PHE A 100 -6.06 -10.41 -2.31
CA PHE A 100 -6.37 -9.79 -1.02
C PHE A 100 -7.36 -8.63 -1.16
N ALA A 101 -7.20 -7.74 -2.13
CA ALA A 101 -8.14 -6.64 -2.36
C ALA A 101 -9.57 -7.11 -2.65
N ASN A 102 -9.73 -8.12 -3.52
CA ASN A 102 -11.04 -8.74 -3.78
C ASN A 102 -11.62 -9.42 -2.54
N GLY A 103 -10.78 -10.12 -1.77
CA GLY A 103 -11.18 -10.73 -0.50
C GLY A 103 -11.72 -9.70 0.49
N ILE A 104 -11.03 -8.57 0.65
CA ILE A 104 -11.46 -7.45 1.49
C ILE A 104 -12.81 -6.90 1.02
N VAL A 105 -12.98 -6.65 -0.28
CA VAL A 105 -14.26 -6.17 -0.83
C VAL A 105 -15.40 -7.16 -0.58
N ASN A 106 -15.18 -8.45 -0.81
CA ASN A 106 -16.20 -9.48 -0.58
C ASN A 106 -16.59 -9.55 0.90
N ALA A 107 -15.61 -9.48 1.80
CA ALA A 107 -15.87 -9.43 3.24
C ALA A 107 -16.62 -8.16 3.67
N LEU A 108 -16.33 -7.00 3.07
CA LEU A 108 -17.05 -5.74 3.33
C LEU A 108 -18.49 -5.79 2.84
N LYS A 109 -18.77 -6.43 1.70
CA LYS A 109 -20.15 -6.60 1.18
C LYS A 109 -21.05 -7.42 2.09
N SER A 110 -20.47 -8.31 2.90
CA SER A 110 -21.23 -9.12 3.86
C SER A 110 -21.71 -8.33 5.09
N LYS A 111 -21.35 -7.04 5.21
CA LYS A 111 -21.71 -6.18 6.33
C LYS A 111 -22.86 -5.26 5.98
N THR A 112 -23.55 -4.78 7.01
CA THR A 112 -24.24 -3.49 6.91
C THR A 112 -23.22 -2.44 6.49
N GLN A 113 -23.58 -1.58 5.51
CA GLN A 113 -22.64 -0.63 4.91
C GLN A 113 -21.83 0.10 6.00
N PRO A 114 -20.49 0.03 5.98
CA PRO A 114 -19.68 0.68 6.98
C PRO A 114 -19.87 2.21 6.90
N PRO A 115 -19.72 2.94 8.03
CA PRO A 115 -19.87 4.40 8.04
C PRO A 115 -18.82 5.10 7.17
N THR A 116 -17.68 4.45 6.95
CA THR A 116 -16.57 4.96 6.13
C THR A 116 -16.04 3.83 5.24
N PRO A 117 -15.72 4.09 3.96
CA PRO A 117 -15.05 3.12 3.09
C PRO A 117 -13.73 2.62 3.69
N PHE A 118 -13.44 1.33 3.53
CA PHE A 118 -12.14 0.76 3.88
C PHE A 118 -11.06 1.34 2.96
N THR A 119 -9.99 1.89 3.54
CA THR A 119 -8.91 2.50 2.75
C THR A 119 -7.78 1.52 2.47
N PHE A 120 -7.56 1.22 1.20
CA PHE A 120 -6.45 0.43 0.70
C PHE A 120 -5.36 1.35 0.15
N ILE A 121 -4.16 1.27 0.70
CA ILE A 121 -2.98 1.98 0.20
C ILE A 121 -2.12 1.01 -0.58
N TYR A 122 -1.80 1.35 -1.83
CA TYR A 122 -0.85 0.59 -2.65
C TYR A 122 0.44 1.39 -2.84
N CYS A 123 1.57 0.82 -2.37
CA CYS A 123 2.90 1.37 -2.63
C CYS A 123 3.42 0.91 -4.01
N SER A 124 3.14 1.71 -5.02
CA SER A 124 3.54 1.51 -6.40
C SER A 124 4.99 1.98 -6.65
N GLY A 125 5.24 2.72 -7.73
CA GLY A 125 6.54 3.25 -8.11
C GLY A 125 6.44 4.21 -9.30
N MET A 126 7.38 5.14 -9.39
CA MET A 126 7.48 6.11 -10.47
C MET A 126 7.59 5.41 -11.83
N GLY A 127 6.79 5.87 -12.79
CA GLY A 127 6.74 5.31 -14.13
C GLY A 127 5.87 4.06 -14.28
N ALA A 128 5.14 3.64 -13.25
CA ALA A 128 4.13 2.59 -13.37
C ALA A 128 3.13 2.91 -14.51
N ASN A 129 3.06 2.02 -15.49
CA ASN A 129 2.24 2.18 -16.68
C ASN A 129 2.07 0.80 -17.34
N GLU A 130 0.84 0.29 -17.39
CA GLU A 130 0.56 -1.03 -17.97
C GLU A 130 0.88 -1.10 -19.47
N LYS A 131 0.78 0.04 -20.17
CA LYS A 131 1.06 0.21 -21.60
C LYS A 131 2.47 0.74 -21.84
N ALA A 132 3.36 0.66 -20.85
CA ALA A 132 4.74 1.07 -21.05
C ALA A 132 5.32 0.25 -22.22
N ASN A 133 5.58 0.93 -23.33
CA ASN A 133 6.24 0.37 -24.50
C ASN A 133 7.72 0.79 -24.50
N GLU A 134 8.52 0.13 -25.34
CA GLU A 134 9.99 0.29 -25.43
C GLU A 134 10.48 1.65 -25.98
N SER A 135 9.83 2.77 -25.68
CA SER A 135 10.52 4.04 -25.86
C SER A 135 11.81 4.05 -25.02
N ILE A 136 12.88 4.66 -25.53
CA ILE A 136 14.25 4.58 -24.95
C ILE A 136 14.26 4.95 -23.44
N ILE A 137 13.43 5.92 -23.05
CA ILE A 137 13.30 6.43 -21.67
C ILE A 137 12.57 5.44 -20.74
N ASN A 138 11.81 4.49 -21.29
CA ASN A 138 11.03 3.48 -20.56
C ASN A 138 11.78 2.15 -20.36
N ARG A 139 12.96 1.95 -20.97
CA ARG A 139 13.69 0.67 -20.88
C ARG A 139 14.18 0.34 -19.47
N ILE A 140 14.41 1.34 -18.63
CA ILE A 140 14.83 1.13 -17.24
C ILE A 140 13.66 0.54 -16.45
N GLU A 141 13.85 -0.67 -15.93
CA GLU A 141 12.87 -1.37 -15.08
C GLU A 141 11.50 -1.54 -15.79
N ILE A 142 11.48 -1.75 -17.11
CA ILE A 142 10.24 -1.81 -17.92
C ILE A 142 9.25 -2.85 -17.37
N GLU A 143 9.71 -4.06 -17.02
CA GLU A 143 8.83 -5.09 -16.47
C GLU A 143 8.25 -4.67 -15.12
N THR A 144 9.04 -3.99 -14.29
CA THR A 144 8.58 -3.44 -13.01
C THR A 144 7.46 -2.42 -13.23
N ARG A 145 7.66 -1.49 -14.19
CA ARG A 145 6.69 -0.45 -14.55
C ARG A 145 5.40 -1.02 -15.11
N VAL A 146 5.49 -2.01 -16.01
CA VAL A 146 4.33 -2.69 -16.60
C VAL A 146 3.53 -3.40 -15.53
N VAL A 147 4.16 -4.22 -14.70
CA VAL A 147 3.47 -4.97 -13.64
C VAL A 147 2.83 -4.05 -12.62
N LYS A 148 3.55 -3.04 -12.11
CA LYS A 148 2.95 -2.06 -11.20
C LYS A 148 1.77 -1.33 -11.84
N GLY A 149 1.87 -0.97 -13.13
CA GLY A 149 0.76 -0.40 -13.88
C GLY A 149 -0.47 -1.31 -13.99
N LYS A 150 -0.27 -2.61 -14.24
CA LYS A 150 -1.36 -3.60 -14.26
C LYS A 150 -2.05 -3.68 -12.90
N VAL A 151 -1.30 -3.69 -11.80
CA VAL A 151 -1.84 -3.69 -10.43
C VAL A 151 -2.68 -2.43 -10.17
N GLU A 152 -2.16 -1.26 -10.54
CA GLU A 152 -2.89 0.00 -10.37
C GLU A 152 -4.21 0.03 -11.15
N ARG A 153 -4.23 -0.48 -12.39
CA ARG A 153 -5.48 -0.60 -13.15
C ARG A 153 -6.46 -1.53 -12.43
N SER A 154 -6.04 -2.73 -12.08
CA SER A 154 -6.93 -3.72 -11.44
C SER A 154 -7.46 -3.24 -10.09
N LEU A 155 -6.65 -2.59 -9.26
CA LEU A 155 -7.12 -1.97 -8.02
C LEU A 155 -8.11 -0.82 -8.28
N THR A 156 -7.87 -0.02 -9.32
CA THR A 156 -8.80 1.06 -9.72
C THR A 156 -10.14 0.49 -10.21
N GLU A 157 -10.14 -0.61 -10.96
CA GLU A 157 -11.36 -1.30 -11.37
C GLU A 157 -12.15 -1.85 -10.17
N ILE A 158 -11.44 -2.40 -9.18
CA ILE A 158 -12.03 -2.82 -7.89
C ILE A 158 -12.65 -1.62 -7.18
N GLN A 159 -11.96 -0.49 -7.05
CA GLN A 159 -12.54 0.71 -6.44
C GLN A 159 -13.77 1.19 -7.21
N ASN A 160 -13.68 1.34 -8.53
CA ASN A 160 -14.77 1.89 -9.34
C ASN A 160 -16.05 1.05 -9.19
N SER A 161 -15.92 -0.26 -9.05
CA SER A 161 -17.03 -1.19 -8.85
C SER A 161 -17.57 -1.22 -7.41
N ASN A 162 -16.86 -0.62 -6.44
CA ASN A 162 -17.14 -0.73 -5.00
C ASN A 162 -16.87 0.58 -4.24
N SER A 163 -17.04 1.74 -4.89
CA SER A 163 -16.57 3.06 -4.42
C SER A 163 -17.22 3.54 -3.12
N ASN A 164 -18.37 2.95 -2.76
CA ASN A 164 -19.08 3.20 -1.51
C ASN A 164 -18.48 2.47 -0.29
N ILE A 165 -17.66 1.44 -0.50
CA ILE A 165 -17.08 0.63 0.58
C ILE A 165 -15.56 0.47 0.50
N PHE A 166 -14.95 0.77 -0.65
CA PHE A 166 -13.53 0.61 -0.90
C PHE A 166 -12.94 1.90 -1.47
N ASN A 167 -11.93 2.42 -0.79
CA ASN A 167 -11.19 3.62 -1.18
C ASN A 167 -9.72 3.26 -1.43
N LEU A 168 -9.13 3.76 -2.50
CA LEU A 168 -7.79 3.42 -2.97
C LEU A 168 -6.92 4.67 -3.05
N LEU A 169 -5.77 4.59 -2.37
CA LEU A 169 -4.70 5.57 -2.47
C LEU A 169 -3.46 4.90 -3.06
N ILE A 170 -2.90 5.46 -4.13
CA ILE A 170 -1.73 4.93 -4.81
C ILE A 170 -0.56 5.87 -4.60
N PHE A 171 0.58 5.35 -4.17
CA PHE A 171 1.82 6.12 -4.03
C PHE A 171 2.81 5.68 -5.09
N ARG A 172 3.32 6.61 -5.90
CA ARG A 172 4.32 6.38 -6.94
C ARG A 172 5.64 7.09 -6.59
N PRO A 173 6.35 6.65 -5.53
CA PRO A 173 7.67 7.19 -5.21
C PRO A 173 8.66 6.83 -6.32
N GLY A 174 9.66 7.70 -6.51
CA GLY A 174 10.84 7.41 -7.30
C GLY A 174 11.79 6.47 -6.55
N GLY A 175 13.10 6.64 -6.75
CA GLY A 175 14.09 5.96 -5.91
C GLY A 175 13.88 6.31 -4.44
N ILE A 176 13.72 5.29 -3.60
CA ILE A 176 13.55 5.49 -2.16
C ILE A 176 14.91 5.38 -1.52
N THR A 177 15.28 6.41 -0.75
CA THR A 177 16.62 6.54 -0.19
C THR A 177 16.54 6.65 1.32
N GLU A 178 17.58 6.26 2.04
CA GLU A 178 17.62 6.34 3.50
C GLU A 178 18.80 7.22 3.91
N ASN A 179 18.58 8.17 4.82
CA ASN A 179 19.63 9.01 5.41
C ASN A 179 20.49 9.76 4.36
N GLN A 180 19.89 10.21 3.26
CA GLN A 180 20.62 10.99 2.26
C GLN A 180 20.92 12.41 2.75
N ASN A 181 22.06 12.94 2.30
CA ASN A 181 22.39 14.35 2.51
C ASN A 181 21.30 15.25 1.87
N ASN A 182 20.85 16.25 2.62
CA ASN A 182 19.84 17.22 2.19
C ASN A 182 20.11 17.82 0.79
N PHE A 183 21.37 18.10 0.44
CA PHE A 183 21.71 18.64 -0.89
C PHE A 183 21.49 17.63 -2.02
N ILE A 184 21.90 16.37 -1.82
CA ILE A 184 21.71 15.29 -2.81
C ILE A 184 20.22 15.00 -2.96
N GLN A 185 19.50 14.92 -1.84
CA GLN A 185 18.06 14.69 -1.82
C GLN A 185 17.30 15.83 -2.51
N TRP A 186 17.72 17.08 -2.32
CA TRP A 186 17.16 18.23 -3.04
C TRP A 186 17.43 18.14 -4.55
N LEU A 187 18.68 17.89 -4.95
CA LEU A 187 19.09 17.79 -6.35
C LEU A 187 18.33 16.68 -7.10
N LEU A 188 18.08 15.55 -6.43
CA LEU A 188 17.39 14.38 -7.00
C LEU A 188 15.90 14.33 -6.68
N SER A 189 15.32 15.37 -6.08
CA SER A 189 13.92 15.42 -5.63
C SER A 189 12.87 15.10 -6.69
N SER A 190 13.18 15.26 -7.98
CA SER A 190 12.30 14.85 -9.08
C SER A 190 12.21 13.33 -9.23
N PHE A 191 13.22 12.60 -8.78
CA PHE A 191 13.40 11.16 -8.98
C PHE A 191 13.52 10.36 -7.70
N THR A 192 13.70 11.00 -6.54
CA THR A 192 13.86 10.30 -5.26
C THR A 192 13.03 10.92 -4.14
N VAL A 193 12.78 10.12 -3.12
CA VAL A 193 12.20 10.52 -1.82
C VAL A 193 12.93 9.81 -0.68
N ASP A 194 12.99 10.44 0.48
CA ASP A 194 13.46 9.80 1.70
C ASP A 194 12.44 8.76 2.21
N LEU A 195 12.94 7.63 2.73
CA LEU A 195 12.16 6.50 3.23
C LEU A 195 11.28 6.88 4.41
N SER A 196 11.82 7.62 5.38
CA SER A 196 11.10 8.06 6.56
C SER A 196 10.05 9.08 6.18
N HIS A 197 10.38 10.00 5.28
CA HIS A 197 9.42 10.95 4.73
C HIS A 197 8.29 10.26 3.98
N LEU A 198 8.57 9.37 3.02
CA LEU A 198 7.55 8.59 2.30
C LEU A 198 6.59 7.87 3.26
N SER A 199 7.14 7.21 4.28
CA SER A 199 6.35 6.48 5.28
C SER A 199 5.44 7.43 6.07
N ASN A 200 5.94 8.60 6.44
CA ASN A 200 5.17 9.64 7.12
C ASN A 200 4.01 10.15 6.24
N VAL A 201 4.28 10.44 4.96
CA VAL A 201 3.24 10.89 4.00
C VAL A 201 2.16 9.82 3.85
N ILE A 202 2.54 8.54 3.69
CA ILE A 202 1.59 7.42 3.60
C ILE A 202 0.65 7.40 4.80
N ILE A 203 1.20 7.47 6.02
CA ILE A 203 0.43 7.40 7.27
C ILE A 203 -0.48 8.63 7.42
N ASN A 204 0.03 9.82 7.15
CA ASN A 204 -0.75 11.06 7.27
C ASN A 204 -1.90 11.10 6.25
N LYS A 205 -1.65 10.74 5.00
CA LYS A 205 -2.70 10.63 3.98
C LYS A 205 -3.73 9.56 4.34
N LEU A 206 -3.32 8.45 4.95
CA LEU A 206 -4.24 7.43 5.45
C LEU A 206 -5.19 7.98 6.51
N ILE A 207 -4.64 8.63 7.53
CA ILE A 207 -5.41 9.20 8.66
C ILE A 207 -6.39 10.25 8.14
N ASN A 208 -5.93 11.18 7.31
CA ASN A 208 -6.76 12.25 6.76
C ASN A 208 -7.88 11.71 5.86
N SER A 209 -7.61 10.66 5.08
CA SER A 209 -8.63 10.02 4.23
C SER A 209 -9.76 9.36 5.04
N ASN A 210 -9.48 8.90 6.27
CA ASN A 210 -10.49 8.31 7.15
C ASN A 210 -11.26 9.37 7.96
N GLN A 211 -10.69 10.56 8.17
CA GLN A 211 -11.38 11.67 8.84
C GLN A 211 -12.34 12.39 7.90
N ASN A 212 -11.93 12.68 6.66
CA ASN A 212 -12.74 13.45 5.70
C ASN A 212 -14.02 12.73 5.21
N THR A 213 -14.05 11.40 5.24
CA THR A 213 -15.23 10.60 4.84
C THR A 213 -16.40 10.70 5.81
N THR A 214 -16.20 11.26 7.01
CA THR A 214 -17.27 11.53 7.97
C THR A 214 -18.14 12.74 7.59
N SER A 215 -17.71 13.56 6.61
CA SER A 215 -18.49 14.69 6.11
C SER A 215 -19.28 14.28 4.85
N THR A 216 -20.60 14.27 4.99
CA THR A 216 -21.61 13.90 3.99
C THR A 216 -21.48 14.68 2.68
N THR A 217 -20.80 14.12 1.67
CA THR A 217 -21.10 14.43 0.26
C THR A 217 -20.71 13.26 -0.64
N THR A 218 -21.71 12.70 -1.33
CA THR A 218 -21.60 11.63 -2.32
C THR A 218 -20.82 12.12 -3.54
N THR A 219 -19.50 12.16 -3.44
CA THR A 219 -18.64 12.52 -4.57
C THR A 219 -18.05 11.24 -5.13
N THR A 220 -18.08 11.07 -6.45
CA THR A 220 -17.43 9.97 -7.16
C THR A 220 -15.98 9.84 -6.69
N THR A 221 -15.68 8.82 -5.87
CA THR A 221 -14.34 8.56 -5.37
C THR A 221 -13.42 8.27 -6.55
N THR A 222 -12.68 9.28 -6.99
CA THR A 222 -11.63 9.11 -8.01
C THR A 222 -10.40 8.57 -7.30
N THR A 223 -9.75 7.55 -7.87
CA THR A 223 -8.49 7.02 -7.34
C THR A 223 -7.49 8.16 -7.17
N THR A 224 -6.99 8.34 -5.94
CA THR A 224 -6.00 9.37 -5.67
C THR A 224 -4.60 8.78 -5.85
N ILE A 225 -3.81 9.39 -6.74
CA ILE A 225 -2.43 9.00 -7.01
C ILE A 225 -1.49 10.10 -6.53
N PHE A 226 -0.55 9.75 -5.67
CA PHE A 226 0.51 10.63 -5.20
C PHE A 226 1.79 10.32 -5.98
N PHE A 227 2.19 11.21 -6.88
CA PHE A 227 3.44 11.09 -7.63
C PHE A 227 4.64 11.47 -6.75
N ASN A 228 5.85 11.10 -7.19
CA ASN A 228 7.09 11.41 -6.46
C ASN A 228 7.17 12.88 -6.00
N LYS A 229 6.82 13.83 -6.87
CA LYS A 229 6.80 15.26 -6.53
C LYS A 229 5.77 15.62 -5.45
N ASP A 230 4.63 14.95 -5.41
CA ASP A 230 3.56 15.22 -4.43
C ASP A 230 3.97 14.68 -3.06
N ILE A 231 4.69 13.56 -3.06
CA ILE A 231 5.27 12.96 -1.87
C ILE A 231 6.40 13.85 -1.35
N TYR A 232 7.39 14.19 -2.18
CA TYR A 232 8.55 15.01 -1.79
C TYR A 232 8.15 16.39 -1.24
N ASN A 233 7.13 17.03 -1.83
CA ASN A 233 6.70 18.37 -1.42
C ASN A 233 5.64 18.36 -0.31
N TYR A 234 5.27 17.18 0.22
CA TYR A 234 4.30 17.09 1.31
C TYR A 234 4.89 17.73 2.58
N LYS A 235 4.10 18.62 3.20
CA LYS A 235 4.48 19.33 4.43
C LYS A 235 3.58 18.90 5.57
#